data_AF-A0A3E4V8F3-F1
#
_entry.id   AF-A0A3E4V8F3-F1
#
_cell.length_a   1.000
_cell.length_b   1.000
_cell.length_c   1.000
_cell.angle_alpha   90.00
_cell.angle_beta   90.00
_cell.angle_gamma   90.00
#
_symmetry.space_group_name_H-M   'P 1'
#
loop_
_entity.id
_entity.type
_entity.pdbx_description
1 polymer ?
#
loop_
_entity_poly.entity_id
_entity_poly.type
_entity_poly.pdbx_seq_one_letter_code
_entity_poly.pdbx_strand_id
1 'polypeptide(L)'
;MPLDFMGSYVLAIAFDLAPERKKESIAGHLIRKIEENGDCLDTGFLTTPYLLDALCKIGRMDKAYKVLLQTKCPSWLYEVNQGATTIWENYISYKEDGSPVMTSLNHYAFGCVDDWMFRKISGIDMAAPGFKKIVIAPEPDNAFTSAKRTYMSEYGEIAVGWSMDKGKFKLKVKIPCNTTAVVKMPDGRLYKVGSGMYQFE
;
A
#
# COMPACT_ATOMS: atom_id res chain seq x y z
N MET A 1 1.00 -21.26 -20.14
CA MET A 1 0.54 -21.38 -18.75
C MET A 1 -0.98 -21.21 -18.83
N PRO A 2 -1.81 -22.22 -18.51
CA PRO A 2 -3.24 -22.03 -18.61
C PRO A 2 -3.66 -21.09 -17.48
N LEU A 3 -4.29 -19.97 -17.86
CA LEU A 3 -4.61 -18.77 -17.08
C LEU A 3 -3.40 -17.86 -16.75
N ASP A 4 -3.45 -16.65 -17.32
CA ASP A 4 -2.44 -15.60 -17.23
C ASP A 4 -2.95 -14.47 -16.32
N PHE A 5 -2.82 -14.67 -15.00
CA PHE A 5 -3.29 -13.75 -13.96
C PHE A 5 -2.13 -13.00 -13.27
N MET A 6 -2.40 -11.82 -12.70
CA MET A 6 -1.40 -10.96 -12.06
C MET A 6 -0.65 -11.70 -10.93
N GLY A 7 -1.35 -12.57 -10.19
CA GLY A 7 -0.83 -13.20 -8.98
C GLY A 7 0.50 -13.94 -9.17
N SER A 8 0.69 -14.61 -10.32
CA SER A 8 1.94 -15.34 -10.61
C SER A 8 3.15 -14.39 -10.75
N TYR A 9 2.95 -13.25 -11.44
CA TYR A 9 3.97 -12.22 -11.59
C TYR A 9 4.23 -11.48 -10.28
N VAL A 10 3.17 -11.20 -9.51
CA VAL A 10 3.27 -10.54 -8.21
C VAL A 10 4.20 -11.30 -7.27
N LEU A 11 4.01 -12.61 -7.09
CA LEU A 11 4.86 -13.41 -6.20
C LEU A 11 6.30 -13.52 -6.73
N ALA A 12 6.47 -13.67 -8.04
CA ALA A 12 7.79 -13.72 -8.66
C ALA A 12 8.60 -12.44 -8.43
N ILE A 13 7.93 -11.28 -8.48
CA ILE A 13 8.54 -9.96 -8.21
C ILE A 13 8.77 -9.78 -6.70
N ALA A 14 7.73 -10.01 -5.89
CA ALA A 14 7.76 -9.75 -4.45
C ALA A 14 8.91 -10.50 -3.76
N PHE A 15 9.13 -11.76 -4.14
CA PHE A 15 10.12 -12.65 -3.54
C PHE A 15 11.40 -12.82 -4.36
N ASP A 16 11.64 -12.00 -5.39
CA ASP A 16 12.85 -12.07 -6.24
C ASP A 16 13.11 -13.45 -6.86
N LEU A 17 12.05 -14.18 -7.23
CA LEU A 17 12.15 -15.54 -7.75
C LEU A 17 12.54 -15.58 -9.24
N ALA A 18 12.33 -14.47 -9.94
CA ALA A 18 12.65 -14.35 -11.34
C ALA A 18 14.18 -14.26 -11.58
N PRO A 19 14.74 -15.05 -12.51
CA PRO A 19 16.11 -14.83 -12.98
C PRO A 19 16.25 -13.40 -13.53
N GLU A 20 17.42 -12.78 -13.34
CA GLU A 20 17.66 -11.37 -13.69
C GLU A 20 17.20 -11.02 -15.12
N ARG A 21 17.56 -11.87 -16.09
CA ARG A 21 17.18 -11.73 -17.52
C ARG A 21 15.67 -11.75 -17.81
N LYS A 22 14.84 -12.12 -16.83
CA LYS A 22 13.37 -12.19 -16.95
C LYS A 22 12.64 -11.15 -16.11
N LYS A 23 13.32 -10.42 -15.22
CA LYS A 23 12.67 -9.44 -14.33
C LYS A 23 11.90 -8.37 -15.09
N GLU A 24 12.52 -7.76 -16.11
CA GLU A 24 11.88 -6.73 -16.93
C GLU A 24 10.66 -7.27 -17.70
N SER A 25 10.78 -8.45 -18.29
CA SER A 25 9.66 -9.11 -18.99
C SER A 25 8.49 -9.40 -18.04
N ILE A 26 8.77 -9.93 -16.84
CA ILE A 26 7.75 -10.23 -15.82
C ILE A 26 7.08 -8.94 -15.31
N ALA A 27 7.86 -7.88 -15.06
CA ALA A 27 7.33 -6.58 -14.71
C ALA A 27 6.41 -6.02 -15.81
N GLY A 28 6.84 -6.11 -17.08
CA GLY A 28 6.03 -5.69 -18.23
C GLY A 28 4.75 -6.49 -18.39
N HIS A 29 4.77 -7.80 -18.09
CA HIS A 29 3.56 -8.61 -18.08
C HIS A 29 2.57 -8.19 -16.98
N LEU A 30 3.04 -7.98 -15.74
CA LEU A 30 2.18 -7.50 -14.66
C LEU A 30 1.47 -6.19 -15.01
N ILE A 31 2.21 -5.21 -15.54
CA ILE A 31 1.65 -3.91 -15.94
C ILE A 31 0.60 -4.08 -17.04
N ARG A 32 0.89 -4.89 -18.06
CA ARG A 32 -0.05 -5.16 -19.14
C ARG A 32 -1.33 -5.82 -18.62
N LYS A 33 -1.23 -6.78 -17.70
CA LYS A 33 -2.40 -7.44 -17.11
C LYS A 33 -3.29 -6.44 -16.37
N ILE A 34 -2.70 -5.52 -15.61
CA ILE A 34 -3.44 -4.46 -14.92
C ILE A 34 -4.17 -3.57 -15.93
N GLU A 35 -3.49 -3.16 -17.00
CA GLU A 35 -4.08 -2.29 -18.03
C GLU A 35 -5.20 -2.98 -18.83
N GLU A 36 -4.99 -4.25 -19.21
CA GLU A 36 -6.01 -5.09 -19.85
C GLU A 36 -7.25 -5.28 -18.97
N ASN A 37 -7.07 -5.32 -17.64
CA ASN A 37 -8.15 -5.41 -16.66
C ASN A 37 -8.73 -4.04 -16.28
N GLY A 38 -8.49 -2.98 -17.07
CA GLY A 38 -9.03 -1.65 -16.82
C GLY A 38 -8.51 -0.99 -15.53
N ASP A 39 -7.29 -1.35 -15.12
CA ASP A 39 -6.65 -1.03 -13.84
C ASP A 39 -7.39 -1.59 -12.60
N CYS A 40 -8.21 -2.62 -12.77
CA CYS A 40 -8.76 -3.43 -11.68
C CYS A 40 -7.77 -4.54 -11.29
N LEU A 41 -7.79 -4.99 -10.04
CA LEU A 41 -6.92 -6.07 -9.57
C LEU A 41 -7.54 -7.46 -9.83
N ASP A 42 -6.77 -8.47 -10.22
CA ASP A 42 -7.27 -9.86 -10.38
C ASP A 42 -6.65 -10.85 -9.37
N THR A 43 -5.97 -10.33 -8.35
CA THR A 43 -5.26 -11.12 -7.36
C THR A 43 -6.17 -11.74 -6.31
N GLY A 44 -5.89 -12.99 -5.92
CA GLY A 44 -6.54 -13.69 -4.81
C GLY A 44 -5.78 -13.55 -3.48
N PHE A 45 -6.26 -14.25 -2.44
CA PHE A 45 -5.80 -14.13 -1.04
C PHE A 45 -4.28 -14.16 -0.85
N LEU A 46 -3.59 -15.05 -1.57
CA LEU A 46 -2.14 -15.24 -1.40
C LEU A 46 -1.29 -14.18 -2.09
N THR A 47 -1.89 -13.36 -2.95
CA THR A 47 -1.17 -12.46 -3.86
C THR A 47 -1.54 -11.01 -3.67
N THR A 48 -2.77 -10.69 -3.26
CA THR A 48 -3.20 -9.32 -2.94
C THR A 48 -2.31 -8.62 -1.90
N PRO A 49 -1.84 -9.28 -0.82
CA PRO A 49 -0.94 -8.65 0.15
C PRO A 49 0.36 -8.10 -0.45
N TYR A 50 0.77 -8.61 -1.61
CA TYR A 50 2.04 -8.26 -2.25
C TYR A 50 1.88 -7.43 -3.52
N LEU A 51 0.67 -7.26 -4.03
CA LEU A 51 0.41 -6.63 -5.34
C LEU A 51 0.98 -5.22 -5.41
N LEU A 52 0.64 -4.36 -4.45
CA LEU A 52 1.05 -2.97 -4.47
C LEU A 52 2.56 -2.81 -4.18
N ASP A 53 3.13 -3.63 -3.30
CA ASP A 53 4.58 -3.64 -3.06
C ASP A 53 5.36 -4.13 -4.30
N ALA A 54 4.84 -5.13 -5.03
CA ALA A 54 5.44 -5.60 -6.28
C ALA A 54 5.46 -4.48 -7.34
N LEU A 55 4.39 -3.68 -7.44
CA LEU A 55 4.33 -2.51 -8.30
C LEU A 55 5.36 -1.44 -7.91
N CYS A 56 5.47 -1.13 -6.61
CA CYS A 56 6.51 -0.23 -6.12
C CYS A 56 7.92 -0.74 -6.43
N LYS A 57 8.16 -2.05 -6.27
CA LYS A 57 9.46 -2.70 -6.48
C LYS A 57 9.94 -2.62 -7.94
N ILE A 58 9.01 -2.59 -8.89
CA ILE A 58 9.31 -2.37 -10.32
C ILE A 58 9.27 -0.89 -10.73
N GLY A 59 9.25 0.04 -9.75
CA GLY A 59 9.25 1.48 -9.99
C GLY A 59 7.91 2.07 -10.43
N ARG A 60 6.80 1.35 -10.23
CA ARG A 60 5.45 1.74 -10.66
C ARG A 60 4.54 2.10 -9.49
N MET A 61 5.02 3.03 -8.67
CA MET A 61 4.28 3.68 -7.59
C MET A 61 2.96 4.30 -8.08
N ASP A 62 3.01 4.92 -9.27
CA ASP A 62 1.85 5.48 -9.99
C ASP A 62 0.74 4.45 -10.21
N LYS A 63 1.11 3.22 -10.62
CA LYS A 63 0.15 2.13 -10.82
C LYS A 63 -0.36 1.56 -9.52
N ALA A 64 0.46 1.51 -8.47
CA ALA A 64 -0.01 1.08 -7.15
C ALA A 64 -1.12 2.00 -6.63
N TYR A 65 -0.95 3.32 -6.73
CA TYR A 65 -2.02 4.26 -6.39
C TYR A 65 -3.22 4.13 -7.32
N LYS A 66 -3.01 3.95 -8.64
CA LYS A 66 -4.11 3.76 -9.59
C LYS A 66 -4.98 2.55 -9.25
N VAL A 67 -4.37 1.43 -8.88
CA VAL A 67 -5.08 0.21 -8.45
C VAL A 67 -5.76 0.40 -7.10
N LEU A 68 -5.09 1.04 -6.13
CA LEU A 68 -5.66 1.35 -4.81
C LEU A 68 -6.95 2.19 -4.93
N LEU A 69 -6.94 3.17 -5.84
CA LEU A 69 -8.03 4.14 -6.03
C LEU A 69 -9.05 3.73 -7.10
N GLN A 70 -8.94 2.52 -7.66
CA GLN A 70 -9.88 2.01 -8.64
C GLN A 70 -11.27 1.85 -8.00
N THR A 71 -12.32 2.21 -8.71
CA THR A 71 -13.72 2.11 -8.24
C THR A 71 -14.56 1.09 -9.01
N LYS A 72 -14.07 0.58 -10.14
CA LYS A 72 -14.70 -0.50 -10.90
C LYS A 72 -14.45 -1.85 -10.24
N CYS A 73 -15.41 -2.77 -10.37
CA CYS A 73 -15.24 -4.13 -9.92
C CYS A 73 -14.26 -4.89 -10.85
N PRO A 74 -13.32 -5.68 -10.31
CA PRO A 74 -12.95 -5.83 -8.89
C PRO A 74 -11.99 -4.75 -8.34
N SER A 75 -12.35 -4.14 -7.20
CA SER A 75 -11.46 -3.24 -6.44
C SER A 75 -11.92 -3.05 -5.00
N TRP A 76 -11.06 -2.49 -4.14
CA TRP A 76 -11.43 -2.16 -2.76
C TRP A 76 -12.50 -1.06 -2.68
N LEU A 77 -12.38 0.02 -3.48
CA LEU A 77 -13.37 1.10 -3.43
C LEU A 77 -14.67 0.75 -4.15
N TYR A 78 -14.69 -0.30 -4.98
CA TYR A 78 -15.95 -0.87 -5.45
C TYR A 78 -16.80 -1.37 -4.28
N GLU A 79 -16.23 -2.11 -3.33
CA GLU A 79 -16.95 -2.56 -2.12
C GLU A 79 -17.53 -1.36 -1.36
N VAL A 80 -16.71 -0.33 -1.14
CA VAL A 80 -17.13 0.92 -0.47
C VAL A 80 -18.28 1.60 -1.22
N ASN A 81 -18.21 1.69 -2.54
CA ASN A 81 -19.27 2.28 -3.37
C ASN A 81 -20.57 1.48 -3.34
N GLN A 82 -20.48 0.17 -3.11
CA GLN A 82 -21.63 -0.70 -2.91
C GLN A 82 -22.17 -0.66 -1.46
N GLY A 83 -21.59 0.16 -0.59
CA GLY A 83 -22.04 0.33 0.80
C GLY A 83 -21.40 -0.65 1.80
N ALA A 84 -20.30 -1.30 1.44
CA ALA A 84 -19.56 -2.15 2.36
C ALA A 84 -19.03 -1.35 3.56
N THR A 85 -19.24 -1.88 4.77
CA THR A 85 -18.67 -1.37 6.03
C THR A 85 -17.59 -2.28 6.61
N THR A 86 -17.33 -3.40 5.94
CA THR A 86 -16.30 -4.42 6.21
C THR A 86 -15.78 -4.96 4.88
N ILE A 87 -14.59 -5.55 4.88
CA ILE A 87 -14.01 -6.16 3.67
C ILE A 87 -14.77 -7.45 3.31
N TRP A 88 -15.05 -7.66 2.03
CA TRP A 88 -15.75 -8.86 1.56
C TRP A 88 -14.79 -10.03 1.26
N GLU A 89 -15.30 -11.26 1.32
CA GLU A 89 -14.54 -12.46 0.94
C GLU A 89 -14.28 -12.52 -0.58
N ASN A 90 -15.16 -11.90 -1.37
CA ASN A 90 -15.02 -11.77 -2.81
C ASN A 90 -15.46 -10.37 -3.25
N TYR A 91 -14.67 -9.72 -4.12
CA TYR A 91 -15.03 -8.43 -4.72
C TYR A 91 -16.37 -8.47 -5.46
N ILE A 92 -16.77 -9.65 -5.98
CA ILE A 92 -18.06 -9.90 -6.64
C ILE A 92 -19.00 -10.60 -5.65
N SER A 93 -19.53 -9.85 -4.68
CA SER A 93 -20.48 -10.37 -3.68
C SER A 93 -21.95 -10.20 -4.05
N TYR A 94 -22.25 -9.44 -5.11
CA TYR A 94 -23.59 -9.23 -5.64
C TYR A 94 -23.60 -9.47 -7.14
N LYS A 95 -24.70 -10.02 -7.66
CA LYS A 95 -24.95 -10.10 -9.10
C LYS A 95 -25.45 -8.76 -9.63
N GLU A 96 -25.52 -8.61 -10.95
CA GLU A 96 -26.04 -7.41 -11.61
C GLU A 96 -27.49 -7.08 -11.23
N ASP A 97 -28.30 -8.09 -10.90
CA ASP A 97 -29.69 -7.95 -10.44
C ASP A 97 -29.80 -7.56 -8.95
N GLY A 98 -28.66 -7.36 -8.26
CA GLY A 98 -28.60 -7.02 -6.85
C GLY A 98 -28.79 -8.22 -5.91
N SER A 99 -28.97 -9.43 -6.42
CA SER A 99 -29.03 -10.62 -5.57
C SER A 99 -27.64 -10.99 -5.03
N PRO A 100 -27.53 -11.42 -3.76
CA PRO A 100 -26.24 -11.77 -3.17
C PRO A 100 -25.68 -13.05 -3.81
N VAL A 101 -24.35 -13.10 -3.92
CA VAL A 101 -23.58 -14.32 -4.16
C VAL A 101 -23.33 -14.99 -2.81
N MET A 102 -23.21 -16.32 -2.78
CA MET A 102 -22.91 -17.06 -1.56
C MET A 102 -21.45 -16.84 -1.14
N THR A 103 -21.19 -15.73 -0.44
CA THR A 103 -19.87 -15.30 0.04
C THR A 103 -20.04 -14.49 1.33
N SER A 104 -19.03 -14.51 2.20
CA SER A 104 -19.02 -13.66 3.41
C SER A 104 -18.81 -12.19 3.03
N LEU A 105 -19.57 -11.29 3.68
CA LEU A 105 -19.40 -9.84 3.57
C LEU A 105 -18.48 -9.27 4.68
N ASN A 106 -17.82 -10.14 5.45
CA ASN A 106 -16.91 -9.74 6.52
C ASN A 106 -15.74 -10.73 6.62
N HIS A 107 -14.75 -10.53 5.76
CA HIS A 107 -13.56 -11.37 5.63
C HIS A 107 -12.31 -10.50 5.43
N TYR A 108 -11.41 -10.49 6.40
CA TYR A 108 -10.31 -9.51 6.45
C TYR A 108 -9.22 -9.68 5.39
N ALA A 109 -9.21 -10.78 4.61
CA ALA A 109 -8.09 -11.14 3.72
C ALA A 109 -7.68 -10.00 2.78
N PHE A 110 -8.62 -9.31 2.13
CA PHE A 110 -8.31 -8.19 1.26
C PHE A 110 -8.08 -6.86 2.00
N GLY A 111 -8.34 -6.82 3.31
CA GLY A 111 -8.00 -5.70 4.19
C GLY A 111 -6.50 -5.54 4.44
N CYS A 112 -5.68 -6.50 3.99
CA CYS A 112 -4.21 -6.39 3.99
C CYS A 112 -3.69 -5.11 3.32
N VAL A 113 -4.46 -4.46 2.46
CA VAL A 113 -4.12 -3.17 1.84
C VAL A 113 -3.85 -2.06 2.86
N ASP A 114 -4.40 -2.14 4.08
CA ASP A 114 -4.13 -1.16 5.13
C ASP A 114 -2.66 -1.12 5.54
N ASP A 115 -1.95 -2.27 5.53
CA ASP A 115 -0.51 -2.33 5.79
C ASP A 115 0.28 -1.51 4.76
N TRP A 116 -0.10 -1.61 3.48
CA TRP A 116 0.54 -0.80 2.45
C TRP A 116 0.24 0.70 2.63
N MET A 117 -1.00 1.08 2.98
CA MET A 117 -1.35 2.47 3.27
C MET A 117 -0.63 3.01 4.52
N PHE A 118 -0.45 2.15 5.53
CA PHE A 118 0.33 2.44 6.74
C PHE A 118 1.79 2.75 6.38
N ARG A 119 2.44 1.86 5.64
CA ARG A 119 3.87 1.99 5.29
C ARG A 119 4.15 3.04 4.24
N LYS A 120 3.34 3.12 3.17
CA LYS A 120 3.62 3.96 1.99
C LYS A 120 2.97 5.33 2.06
N ILE A 121 1.68 5.40 2.38
CA ILE A 121 0.99 6.70 2.49
C ILE A 121 1.39 7.40 3.79
N SER A 122 1.33 6.70 4.93
CA SER A 122 1.67 7.32 6.21
C SER A 122 3.18 7.31 6.48
N GLY A 123 3.93 6.43 5.82
CA GLY A 123 5.38 6.40 5.90
C GLY A 123 5.93 5.63 7.11
N ILE A 124 5.10 5.01 7.95
CA ILE A 124 5.58 4.37 9.18
C ILE A 124 5.99 2.94 8.85
N ASP A 125 7.26 2.60 9.07
CA ASP A 125 7.75 1.22 8.89
C ASP A 125 8.81 0.88 9.96
N MET A 126 9.08 -0.41 10.14
CA MET A 126 10.09 -0.89 11.08
C MET A 126 11.42 -1.11 10.37
N ALA A 127 12.48 -0.48 10.88
CA ALA A 127 13.87 -0.80 10.51
C ALA A 127 14.48 -1.89 11.41
N ALA A 128 13.84 -2.20 12.54
CA ALA A 128 14.20 -3.29 13.43
C ALA A 128 12.93 -3.83 14.12
N PRO A 129 12.90 -5.12 14.51
CA PRO A 129 11.75 -5.73 15.16
C PRO A 129 11.21 -4.90 16.34
N GLY A 130 9.88 -4.85 16.46
CA GLY A 130 9.19 -4.13 17.53
C GLY A 130 9.31 -2.60 17.45
N PHE A 131 9.70 -2.03 16.30
CA PHE A 131 9.91 -0.59 16.11
C PHE A 131 11.01 0.01 16.99
N LYS A 132 12.01 -0.80 17.41
CA LYS A 132 13.19 -0.26 18.11
C LYS A 132 13.95 0.77 17.26
N LYS A 133 14.00 0.51 15.95
CA LYS A 133 14.42 1.45 14.91
C LYS A 133 13.25 1.63 13.94
N ILE A 134 12.93 2.87 13.62
CA ILE A 134 11.75 3.26 12.85
C ILE A 134 12.22 3.87 11.52
N VAL A 135 11.47 3.62 10.45
CA VAL A 135 11.54 4.38 9.21
C VAL A 135 10.31 5.27 9.15
N ILE A 136 10.51 6.56 8.88
CA ILE A 136 9.45 7.48 8.49
C ILE A 136 9.71 7.93 7.06
N ALA A 137 9.02 7.34 6.09
CA ALA A 137 9.22 7.60 4.66
C ALA A 137 7.88 7.66 3.91
N PRO A 138 7.08 8.73 4.06
CA PRO A 138 5.87 8.89 3.27
C PRO A 138 6.22 9.00 1.78
N GLU A 139 5.50 8.27 0.94
CA GLU A 139 5.66 8.26 -0.52
C GLU A 139 4.38 8.80 -1.19
N PRO A 140 4.03 10.09 -1.00
CA PRO A 140 2.78 10.64 -1.51
C PRO A 140 2.75 10.67 -3.04
N ASP A 141 1.58 10.41 -3.61
CA ASP A 141 1.24 10.77 -4.99
C ASP A 141 0.25 11.95 -5.01
N ASN A 142 -0.07 12.46 -6.19
CA ASN A 142 -0.97 13.59 -6.40
C ASN A 142 -2.43 13.33 -5.96
N ALA A 143 -2.78 12.08 -5.63
CA ALA A 143 -4.10 11.72 -5.12
C ALA A 143 -4.39 12.26 -3.71
N PHE A 144 -3.35 12.51 -2.91
CA PHE A 144 -3.49 12.92 -1.52
C PHE A 144 -2.70 14.20 -1.24
N THR A 145 -3.36 15.20 -0.69
CA THR A 145 -2.69 16.44 -0.24
C THR A 145 -2.29 16.40 1.23
N SER A 146 -2.79 15.43 2.00
CA SER A 146 -2.38 15.22 3.38
C SER A 146 -2.72 13.80 3.85
N ALA A 147 -2.00 13.32 4.85
CA ALA A 147 -2.37 12.14 5.62
C ALA A 147 -1.88 12.26 7.06
N LYS A 148 -2.58 11.59 7.98
CA LYS A 148 -2.19 11.47 9.39
C LYS A 148 -2.44 10.05 9.86
N ARG A 149 -1.49 9.48 10.60
CA ARG A 149 -1.64 8.18 11.25
C ARG A 149 -0.86 8.12 12.55
N THR A 150 -1.41 7.41 13.52
CA THR A 150 -0.71 7.03 14.76
C THR A 150 -0.62 5.51 14.84
N TYR A 151 0.41 5.03 15.53
CA TYR A 151 0.64 3.62 15.82
C TYR A 151 1.17 3.47 17.24
N MET A 152 0.51 2.63 18.03
CA MET A 152 0.98 2.32 19.38
C MET A 152 1.93 1.13 19.31
N SER A 153 3.23 1.40 19.42
CA SER A 153 4.25 0.36 19.57
C SER A 153 4.44 0.00 21.06
N GLU A 154 5.21 -1.05 21.33
CA GLU A 154 5.65 -1.42 22.70
C GLU A 154 6.45 -0.30 23.39
N TYR A 155 7.02 0.63 22.63
CA TYR A 155 7.76 1.78 23.17
C TYR A 155 6.88 3.03 23.36
N GLY A 156 5.64 2.99 22.90
CA GLY A 156 4.69 4.11 22.91
C GLY A 156 4.27 4.55 21.50
N GLU A 157 3.59 5.69 21.45
CA GLU A 157 2.97 6.22 20.23
C GLU A 157 4.02 6.75 19.24
N ILE A 158 3.97 6.22 18.02
CA ILE A 158 4.55 6.78 16.81
C ILE A 158 3.44 7.57 16.11
N ALA A 159 3.64 8.86 15.85
CA ALA A 159 2.67 9.66 15.11
C ALA A 159 3.33 10.27 13.88
N VAL A 160 2.64 10.23 12.73
CA VAL A 160 3.05 10.91 11.51
C VAL A 160 1.88 11.73 10.98
N GLY A 161 2.16 12.96 10.57
CA GLY A 161 1.24 13.77 9.81
C GLY A 161 1.98 14.57 8.76
N TRP A 162 1.54 14.50 7.51
CA TRP A 162 2.11 15.29 6.43
C TRP A 162 1.05 16.03 5.64
N SER A 163 1.47 17.10 4.97
CA SER A 163 0.62 17.89 4.08
C SER A 163 1.43 18.55 2.97
N MET A 164 0.82 18.69 1.80
CA MET A 164 1.29 19.46 0.67
C MET A 164 0.63 20.85 0.68
N ASP A 165 1.42 21.91 0.79
CA ASP A 165 0.96 23.29 0.79
C ASP A 165 1.78 24.10 -0.21
N LYS A 166 1.15 24.57 -1.30
CA LYS A 166 1.78 25.34 -2.39
C LYS A 166 3.07 24.69 -2.92
N GLY A 167 3.04 23.37 -3.11
CA GLY A 167 4.18 22.58 -3.59
C GLY A 167 5.25 22.26 -2.54
N LYS A 168 5.06 22.67 -1.27
CA LYS A 168 5.96 22.33 -0.16
C LYS A 168 5.39 21.18 0.65
N PHE A 169 6.21 20.15 0.87
CA PHE A 169 5.88 19.01 1.70
C PHE A 169 6.27 19.30 3.16
N LYS A 170 5.29 19.32 4.06
CA LYS A 170 5.49 19.50 5.50
C LYS A 170 5.24 18.18 6.21
N LEU A 171 6.16 17.77 7.07
CA LEU A 171 6.09 16.51 7.82
C LEU A 171 6.23 16.77 9.32
N LYS A 172 5.32 16.24 10.11
CA LYS A 172 5.36 16.22 11.57
C LYS A 172 5.46 14.77 12.05
N VAL A 173 6.40 14.49 12.93
CA VAL A 173 6.60 13.15 13.47
C VAL A 173 6.76 13.19 14.99
N LYS A 174 6.22 12.17 15.66
CA LYS A 174 6.46 11.87 17.08
C LYS A 174 7.13 10.50 17.16
N ILE A 175 8.30 10.45 17.79
CA ILE A 175 9.10 9.24 17.98
C ILE A 175 9.12 8.93 19.48
N PRO A 176 8.67 7.73 19.92
CA PRO A 176 8.59 7.38 21.32
C PRO A 176 9.98 7.26 21.97
N CYS A 177 10.03 7.41 23.29
CA CYS A 177 11.24 7.25 24.09
C CYS A 177 11.91 5.89 23.83
N ASN A 178 13.23 5.84 23.99
CA ASN A 178 14.04 4.63 23.81
C ASN A 178 14.00 4.03 22.38
N THR A 179 13.60 4.82 21.37
CA THR A 179 13.67 4.45 19.95
C THR A 179 14.43 5.50 19.15
N THR A 180 14.75 5.16 17.90
CA THR A 180 15.36 6.09 16.92
C THR A 180 14.65 5.95 15.58
N ALA A 181 14.64 7.01 14.78
CA ALA A 181 14.06 6.97 13.45
C ALA A 181 15.01 7.48 12.36
N VAL A 182 14.90 6.89 11.17
CA VAL A 182 15.38 7.47 9.92
C VAL A 182 14.19 8.09 9.22
N VAL A 183 14.23 9.39 9.00
CA VAL A 183 13.21 10.13 8.26
C VAL A 183 13.71 10.34 6.83
N LYS A 184 12.95 9.87 5.83
CA LYS A 184 13.22 10.08 4.40
C LYS A 184 12.13 11.00 3.84
N MET A 185 12.54 12.18 3.40
CA MET A 185 11.66 13.12 2.72
C MET A 185 11.43 12.67 1.27
N PRO A 186 10.30 13.06 0.64
CA PRO A 186 10.02 12.71 -0.76
C PRO A 186 11.08 13.19 -1.76
N ASP A 187 11.81 14.26 -1.44
CA ASP A 187 12.92 14.78 -2.24
C ASP A 187 14.26 14.05 -2.03
N GLY A 188 14.26 12.99 -1.20
CA GLY A 188 15.42 12.16 -0.93
C GLY A 188 16.27 12.60 0.25
N ARG A 189 15.98 13.75 0.90
CA ARG A 189 16.69 14.15 2.13
C ARG A 189 16.49 13.11 3.23
N LEU A 190 17.57 12.82 3.96
CA LEU A 190 17.58 11.84 5.05
C LEU A 190 17.98 12.50 6.38
N TYR A 191 17.22 12.20 7.42
CA TYR A 191 17.49 12.64 8.78
C TYR A 191 17.53 11.46 9.74
N LYS A 192 18.45 11.49 10.70
CA LYS A 192 18.48 10.54 11.82
C LYS A 192 18.06 11.30 13.07
N VAL A 193 17.03 10.80 13.75
CA VAL A 193 16.49 11.43 14.96
C VAL A 193 16.32 10.42 16.08
N GLY A 194 16.39 10.92 17.32
CA GLY A 194 16.03 10.16 18.52
C GLY A 194 14.54 10.27 18.81
N SER A 195 14.18 10.04 20.08
CA SER A 195 12.82 10.29 20.57
C SER A 195 12.51 11.78 20.65
N GLY A 196 11.26 12.15 20.37
CA GLY A 196 10.80 13.53 20.45
C GLY A 196 9.74 13.85 19.40
N MET A 197 9.40 15.14 19.32
CA MET A 197 8.55 15.67 18.26
C MET A 197 9.41 16.50 17.30
N TYR A 198 9.23 16.27 16.00
CA TYR A 198 10.00 16.94 14.96
C TYR A 198 9.08 17.45 13.86
N GLN A 199 9.50 18.53 13.20
CA GLN A 199 8.86 19.07 12.00
C GLN A 199 9.93 19.27 10.91
N PHE A 200 9.60 18.88 9.68
CA PHE A 200 10.44 19.02 8.49
C PHE A 200 9.66 19.71 7.38
N GLU A 201 10.35 20.52 6.58
CA GLU A 201 9.85 21.22 5.38
C GLU A 201 10.92 21.20 4.28
#